data_AF-A0A383E8H9-F1
#
_entry.id   AF-A0A383E8H9-F1
#
_cell.length_a   1.000
_cell.length_b   1.000
_cell.length_c   1.000
_cell.angle_alpha   90.00
_cell.angle_beta   90.00
_cell.angle_gamma   90.00
#
_symmetry.space_group_name_H-M   'P 1'
#
loop_
_entity.id
_entity.type
_entity.pdbx_description
1 polymer ?
#
loop_
_entity_poly.entity_id
_entity_poly.type
_entity_poly.pdbx_seq_one_letter_code
_entity_poly.pdbx_strand_id
1 'polypeptide(L)' 'NDNIIYIGDLVQKTESEMLRTPNFGRKSLNEIKEVLNSMSLFLGMDIPNWPPDNIIELSKKLEENT' A
#
# COMPACT_ATOMS: atom_id res chain seq x y z
N ASN A 1 8.99 12.47 0.09
CA ASN A 1 8.67 11.26 0.85
C ASN A 1 7.17 11.09 0.86
N ASP A 2 6.65 10.12 0.11
CA ASP A 2 5.20 9.85 0.03
C ASP A 2 4.63 9.17 1.29
N ASN A 3 5.44 8.97 2.35
CA ASN A 3 5.03 8.43 3.66
C ASN A 3 4.07 7.23 3.58
N ILE A 4 4.27 6.36 2.58
CA ILE A 4 3.53 5.10 2.43
C ILE A 4 4.09 4.14 3.47
N ILE A 5 3.34 3.89 4.53
CA ILE A 5 3.75 3.02 5.64
C ILE A 5 3.02 1.68 5.54
N TYR A 6 1.78 1.70 5.06
CA TYR A 6 0.94 0.52 4.97
C TYR A 6 0.54 0.20 3.53
N ILE A 7 0.19 -1.07 3.28
CA ILE A 7 -0.37 -1.51 2.00
C ILE A 7 -1.64 -0.71 1.65
N GLY A 8 -2.47 -0.34 2.64
CA GLY A 8 -3.65 0.50 2.41
C GLY A 8 -3.33 1.88 1.82
N ASP A 9 -2.19 2.48 2.18
CA ASP A 9 -1.74 3.75 1.59
C ASP A 9 -1.25 3.54 0.15
N LEU A 10 -0.62 2.39 -0.11
CA LEU A 10 -0.07 2.03 -1.41
C LEU A 10 -1.18 1.73 -2.43
N VAL A 11 -2.19 0.93 -2.05
CA VAL A 11 -3.29 0.54 -2.96
C VAL A 11 -4.19 1.70 -3.34
N GLN A 12 -4.28 2.74 -2.50
CA GLN A 12 -5.00 3.98 -2.83
C GLN A 12 -4.29 4.85 -3.87
N LYS A 13 -3.00 4.62 -4.10
CA LYS A 13 -2.25 5.35 -5.11
C LYS A 13 -2.43 4.74 -6.48
N THR A 14 -2.54 5.62 -7.47
CA THR A 14 -2.66 5.20 -8.86
C THR A 14 -1.29 4.86 -9.46
N GLU A 15 -1.27 4.01 -10.47
CA GLU A 15 -0.06 3.66 -11.21
C GLU A 15 0.65 4.88 -11.79
N SER A 16 -0.11 5.88 -12.25
CA SER A 16 0.44 7.13 -12.77
C SER A 16 1.12 7.97 -11.70
N GLU A 17 0.61 7.97 -10.47
CA GLU A 17 1.28 8.64 -9.35
C GLU A 17 2.57 7.91 -8.97
N MET A 18 2.53 6.58 -8.89
CA MET A 18 3.71 5.76 -8.59
C MET A 18 4.83 5.97 -9.63
N LEU A 19 4.49 6.03 -10.92
CA LEU A 19 5.46 6.29 -12.00
C LEU A 19 6.01 7.73 -12.01
N ARG A 20 5.38 8.66 -11.30
CA ARG A 20 5.91 10.03 -11.12
C ARG A 20 6.92 10.13 -9.99
N THR A 21 7.00 9.14 -9.10
CA THR A 21 7.96 9.14 -7.99
C THR A 21 9.38 8.94 -8.54
N PRO A 22 10.32 9.85 -8.23
CA PRO A 22 11.70 9.71 -8.67
C PRO A 22 12.31 8.42 -8.10
N ASN A 23 13.02 7.66 -8.94
CA ASN A 23 13.53 6.31 -8.69
C ASN A 23 12.49 5.18 -8.70
N PHE A 24 11.23 5.47 -9.04
CA PHE A 24 10.19 4.46 -9.19
C PHE A 24 9.91 4.20 -10.68
N GLY A 25 10.19 2.98 -11.15
CA GLY A 25 10.09 2.62 -12.57
C GLY A 25 9.01 1.57 -12.86
N ARG A 26 8.81 1.26 -14.14
CA ARG A 26 7.85 0.22 -14.59
C ARG A 26 8.13 -1.16 -13.99
N LYS A 27 9.42 -1.48 -13.76
CA LYS A 27 9.81 -2.74 -13.11
C LYS A 27 9.32 -2.80 -11.66
N SER A 28 9.60 -1.76 -10.87
CA SER A 28 9.13 -1.63 -9.48
C SER A 28 7.59 -1.62 -9.41
N LEU A 29 6.93 -0.98 -10.37
CA LEU A 29 5.46 -1.00 -10.47
C LEU A 29 4.93 -2.43 -10.65
N ASN A 30 5.52 -3.20 -11.58
CA ASN A 30 5.10 -4.58 -11.81
C ASN A 30 5.36 -5.46 -10.59
N GLU A 31 6.50 -5.32 -9.92
CA GLU A 31 6.80 -6.06 -8.68
C GLU A 31 5.76 -5.78 -7.60
N ILE A 32 5.40 -4.50 -7.38
CA ILE A 32 4.33 -4.14 -6.43
C ILE A 32 3.00 -4.73 -6.88
N LYS A 33 2.64 -4.64 -8.16
CA LYS A 33 1.37 -5.20 -8.67
C LYS A 33 1.29 -6.71 -8.49
N GLU A 34 2.38 -7.44 -8.73
CA GLU A 34 2.42 -8.89 -8.52
C GLU A 34 2.19 -9.25 -7.05
N VAL A 35 2.85 -8.55 -6.12
CA VAL A 35 2.65 -8.75 -4.68
C VAL A 35 1.22 -8.42 -4.27
N LEU A 36 0.66 -7.29 -4.73
CA LEU A 36 -0.72 -6.93 -4.45
C LEU A 36 -1.70 -7.97 -5.01
N ASN A 37 -1.47 -8.45 -6.23
CA ASN A 37 -2.32 -9.44 -6.87
C ASN A 37 -2.30 -10.78 -6.12
N SER A 38 -1.17 -11.16 -5.50
CA SER A 38 -1.10 -12.33 -4.61
C SER A 38 -2.00 -12.21 -3.38
N MET A 39 -2.29 -10.99 -2.94
CA MET A 39 -3.20 -10.65 -1.84
C MET A 39 -4.62 -10.31 -2.34
N SER A 40 -4.90 -10.49 -3.64
CA SER A 40 -6.15 -10.05 -4.30
C SER A 40 -6.43 -8.55 -4.17
N LEU A 41 -5.37 -7.73 -4.15
CA LEU A 41 -5.40 -6.26 -4.09
C LEU A 41 -4.89 -5.65 -5.40
N PHE A 42 -5.26 -4.39 -5.65
CA PHE A 42 -4.90 -3.64 -6.87
C PHE A 42 -4.56 -2.19 -6.54
N LEU A 43 -3.80 -1.53 -7.41
CA LEU A 43 -3.51 -0.09 -7.31
C LEU A 43 -4.72 0.73 -7.78
N GLY A 44 -4.95 1.89 -7.18
CA GLY A 44 -6.13 2.73 -7.39
C GLY A 44 -7.40 2.21 -6.73
N MET A 45 -7.28 1.35 -5.71
CA MET A 45 -8.42 0.93 -4.89
C MET A 45 -8.80 2.05 -3.92
N ASP A 46 -10.09 2.36 -3.84
CA ASP A 46 -10.60 3.32 -2.86
C ASP A 46 -10.99 2.55 -1.58
N ILE A 47 -10.33 2.86 -0.46
CA ILE A 47 -10.60 2.22 0.84
C ILE A 47 -11.26 3.27 1.74
N PRO A 48 -12.59 3.25 1.87
CA PRO A 48 -13.27 4.19 2.75
C PRO A 48 -12.89 3.95 4.21
N ASN A 49 -12.66 5.04 4.95
CA ASN A 49 -12.24 5.04 6.35
C ASN A 49 -10.83 4.48 6.62
N TRP A 50 -9.93 4.57 5.64
CA TRP A 50 -8.51 4.34 5.83
C TRP A 50 -7.75 5.66 6.06
N PRO A 51 -6.75 5.71 6.96
CA PRO A 51 -6.40 4.69 7.95
C PRO A 51 -7.43 4.67 9.10
N PRO A 52 -7.84 3.50 9.61
CA PRO A 52 -8.70 3.42 10.79
C PRO A 52 -7.99 3.99 12.03
N ASP A 53 -8.72 4.64 12.94
CA ASP A 53 -8.15 5.25 14.16
C ASP A 53 -7.39 4.22 15.04
N ASN A 54 -7.78 2.95 14.97
CA ASN A 54 -7.15 1.86 15.71
C ASN A 54 -5.94 1.22 15.00
N ILE A 55 -5.44 1.76 13.87
CA ILE A 55 -4.40 1.09 13.08
C ILE A 55 -3.12 0.82 13.88
N ILE A 56 -2.76 1.72 14.80
CA ILE A 56 -1.60 1.61 15.69
C ILE A 56 -1.80 0.48 16.72
N GLU A 57 -3.03 0.31 17.21
CA GLU A 57 -3.36 -0.76 18.16
C GLU A 57 -3.46 -2.11 17.44
N LEU A 58 -3.99 -2.13 16.22
CA LEU A 58 -4.12 -3.32 15.39
C LEU A 58 -2.75 -3.85 14.97
N SER A 59 -1.83 -2.95 14.57
CA SER A 59 -0.46 -3.33 14.21
C SER A 59 0.28 -3.92 15.41
N LYS A 60 0.17 -3.30 16.59
CA LYS A 60 0.74 -3.85 17.83
C LYS A 60 0.18 -5.24 18.17
N LYS A 61 -1.14 -5.44 18.05
CA LYS A 61 -1.76 -6.74 18.29
C LYS A 61 -1.31 -7.82 17.30
N LEU A 62 -1.05 -7.48 16.05
CA LEU A 62 -0.52 -8.41 15.06
C LEU A 62 0.94 -8.80 15.34
N GLU A 63 1.76 -7.82 15.76
CA GLU A 63 3.15 -8.06 16.18
C GLU A 63 3.24 -8.91 17.47
N GLU A 64 2.30 -8.75 18.41
CA GLU A 64 2.24 -9.55 19.65
C GLU A 64 1.75 -11.00 19.44
N ASN A 65 1.14 -11.31 18.29
CA ASN A 65 0.63 -12.66 17.97
C ASN A 65 1.50 -13.44 16.98
N THR A 66 2.69 -12.93 16.63
CA THR A 66 3.70 -13.60 15.79
C THR A 66 4.93 -13.94 16.61
#